data_AF-A0A931WCN6-F1
#
_entry.id   AF-A0A931WCN6-F1
#
_cell.length_a   1.000
_cell.length_b   1.000
_cell.length_c   1.000
_cell.angle_alpha   90.00
_cell.angle_beta   90.00
_cell.angle_gamma   90.00
#
_symmetry.space_group_name_H-M   'P 1'
#
loop_
_entity.id
_entity.type
_entity.pdbx_description
1 polymer ?
#
loop_
_entity_poly.entity_id
_entity_poly.type
_entity_poly.pdbx_seq_one_letter_code
_entity_poly.pdbx_strand_id
1 'polypeptide(L)'
;VAVSSNSFIVLFYVFVSIIAIQVIDNNLLTPVLMKKMINLPPALVLIALLMGSQLLGFLGTIFAVPVFAIVYEFLKEYLEKRREEAVQTE
;
A
#
# COMPACT_ATOMS: atom_id res chain seq x y z
N VAL A 1 40.25 2.45 3.20
CA VAL A 1 39.54 3.57 3.86
C VAL A 1 39.76 3.44 5.36
N ALA A 2 40.68 4.22 5.92
CA ALA A 2 41.07 4.12 7.32
C ALA A 2 39.96 4.70 8.21
N VAL A 3 39.16 3.80 8.80
CA VAL A 3 38.20 4.08 9.86
C VAL A 3 39.01 4.33 11.15
N SER A 4 39.54 5.55 11.25
CA SER A 4 40.27 6.06 12.41
C SER A 4 39.26 6.39 13.49
N SER A 5 39.26 5.63 14.58
CA SER A 5 38.70 5.81 15.94
C SER A 5 37.39 6.61 16.13
N ASN A 6 37.22 7.78 15.51
CA ASN A 6 35.96 8.53 15.39
C ASN A 6 34.90 7.83 14.52
N SER A 7 35.29 6.91 13.64
CA SER A 7 34.34 6.28 12.72
C SER A 7 33.30 5.38 13.42
N PHE A 8 33.61 4.82 14.60
CA PHE A 8 32.61 4.11 15.40
C PHE A 8 31.54 5.07 15.96
N ILE A 9 31.93 6.29 16.35
CA ILE A 9 31.00 7.33 16.78
C ILE A 9 30.09 7.74 15.61
N VAL A 10 30.65 7.93 14.41
CA VAL A 10 29.88 8.28 13.21
C VAL A 10 28.90 7.17 12.83
N LEU A 11 29.34 5.91 12.89
CA LEU A 11 28.48 4.75 12.63
C LEU A 11 27.32 4.70 13.63
N PHE A 12 27.59 4.95 14.91
CA PHE A 12 26.57 5.01 15.94
C PHE A 12 25.54 6.12 15.67
N TYR A 13 25.98 7.33 15.33
CA TYR A 13 25.08 8.42 14.97
C TYR A 13 24.23 8.10 13.74
N VAL A 14 24.83 7.58 12.67
CA VAL A 14 24.09 7.18 11.46
C VAL A 14 23.07 6.09 11.79
N PHE A 15 23.45 5.09 12.58
CA PHE A 15 22.55 4.01 12.98
C PHE A 15 21.37 4.53 13.79
N VAL A 16 21.62 5.37 14.80
CA VAL A 16 20.57 6.00 15.61
C VAL A 16 19.67 6.89 14.75
N SER A 17 20.23 7.66 13.82
CA SER A 17 19.46 8.50 12.90
C SER A 17 18.57 7.68 11.98
N ILE A 18 19.06 6.57 11.40
CA ILE A 18 18.26 5.67 10.57
C ILE A 18 17.11 5.08 11.39
N ILE A 19 17.38 4.61 12.61
CA ILE A 19 16.32 4.07 13.48
C ILE A 19 15.29 5.16 13.80
N ALA A 20 15.73 6.37 14.15
CA ALA A 20 14.82 7.47 14.46
C ALA A 20 13.92 7.80 13.26
N ILE A 21 14.49 7.91 12.07
CA ILE A 21 13.73 8.15 10.82
C ILE A 21 12.77 6.98 10.57
N GLN A 22 13.23 5.74 10.68
CA GLN A 22 12.40 4.57 10.43
C GLN A 22 11.23 4.45 11.41
N VAL A 23 11.43 4.80 12.68
CA VAL A 23 10.36 4.83 13.68
C VAL A 23 9.33 5.91 13.34
N ILE A 24 9.78 7.09 12.92
CA ILE A 24 8.88 8.18 12.48
C ILE A 24 8.10 7.75 11.23
N ASP A 25 8.78 7.19 10.24
CA ASP A 25 8.17 6.72 8.99
C ASP A 25 7.14 5.62 9.24
N ASN A 26 7.52 4.57 9.98
CA ASN A 26 6.68 3.40 10.20
C ASN A 26 5.53 3.65 11.18
N ASN A 27 5.77 4.41 12.25
CA ASN A 27 4.77 4.56 13.32
C ASN A 27 3.92 5.82 13.21
N LEU A 28 4.35 6.84 12.46
CA LEU A 28 3.64 8.12 12.39
C LEU A 28 3.24 8.48 10.97
N LEU A 29 4.18 8.53 10.04
CA LEU A 29 3.89 8.95 8.66
C LEU A 29 3.05 7.90 7.96
N THR A 30 3.41 6.62 8.08
CA THR A 30 2.68 5.50 7.48
C THR A 30 1.19 5.53 7.86
N PRO A 31 0.77 5.50 9.14
CA PRO A 31 -0.66 5.52 9.47
C PRO A 31 -1.36 6.83 9.08
N VAL A 32 -0.67 7.98 9.13
CA VAL A 32 -1.26 9.27 8.72
C VAL A 32 -1.54 9.32 7.22
N LEU A 33 -0.62 8.81 6.41
CA LEU A 33 -0.76 8.74 4.95
C LEU A 33 -1.69 7.60 4.53
N MET A 34 -1.72 6.50 5.27
CA MET A 34 -2.54 5.32 5.00
C MET A 34 -4.01 5.44 5.43
N LYS A 35 -4.44 6.60 5.97
CA LYS A 35 -5.82 6.81 6.47
C LYS A 35 -6.95 6.44 5.51
N LYS A 36 -6.68 6.40 4.20
CA LYS A 36 -7.65 6.03 3.14
C LYS A 36 -7.13 4.92 2.23
N MET A 37 -6.35 3.98 2.75
CA MET A 37 -5.94 2.84 1.92
C MET A 37 -7.14 1.97 1.54
N ILE A 38 -7.19 1.61 0.27
CA ILE A 38 -8.17 0.67 -0.25
C ILE A 38 -7.91 -0.69 0.41
N ASN A 39 -8.91 -1.19 1.14
CA ASN A 39 -8.84 -2.51 1.76
C ASN A 39 -9.18 -3.59 0.71
N LEU A 40 -8.26 -3.83 -0.22
CA LEU A 40 -8.40 -4.88 -1.22
C LEU A 40 -8.03 -6.25 -0.62
N PRO A 41 -8.93 -7.24 -0.67
CA PRO A 41 -8.59 -8.62 -0.37
C PRO A 41 -7.38 -9.11 -1.19
N PRO A 42 -6.35 -9.71 -0.58
CA PRO A 42 -5.17 -10.21 -1.30
C PRO A 42 -5.50 -11.18 -2.43
N ALA A 43 -6.56 -11.99 -2.27
CA ALA A 43 -7.05 -12.89 -3.30
C ALA A 43 -7.46 -12.16 -4.59
N LEU A 44 -8.09 -10.99 -4.48
CA LEU A 44 -8.50 -10.19 -5.63
C LEU A 44 -7.30 -9.59 -6.37
N VAL A 45 -6.26 -9.18 -5.63
CA VAL A 45 -4.99 -8.72 -6.23
C VAL A 45 -4.33 -9.85 -7.03
N LEU A 46 -4.36 -11.07 -6.50
CA LEU A 46 -3.86 -12.27 -7.17
C LEU A 46 -4.65 -12.55 -8.47
N ILE A 47 -5.98 -12.51 -8.41
CA ILE A 47 -6.84 -12.67 -9.59
C ILE A 47 -6.56 -11.58 -10.62
N ALA A 48 -6.44 -10.32 -10.19
CA ALA A 48 -6.12 -9.20 -11.06
C ALA A 48 -4.77 -9.39 -11.78
N LEU A 49 -3.74 -9.85 -11.06
CA LEU A 49 -2.43 -10.13 -11.64
C LEU A 49 -2.50 -11.27 -12.66
N LEU A 50 -3.21 -12.35 -12.36
CA LEU A 50 -3.39 -13.47 -13.29
C LEU A 50 -4.12 -13.01 -14.56
N MET A 51 -5.25 -12.30 -14.41
CA MET A 51 -6.01 -11.78 -15.53
C MET A 51 -5.20 -10.75 -16.35
N GLY A 52 -4.56 -9.80 -15.69
CA GLY A 52 -3.72 -8.78 -16.35
C GLY A 52 -2.56 -9.42 -17.10
N SER A 53 -1.89 -10.40 -16.50
CA SER A 53 -0.80 -11.13 -17.14
C SER A 53 -1.22 -11.86 -18.42
N GLN A 54 -2.45 -12.39 -18.47
CA GLN A 54 -2.97 -13.07 -19.65
C GLN A 54 -3.40 -12.08 -20.75
N LEU A 55 -3.96 -10.92 -20.38
CA LEU A 55 -4.50 -9.96 -21.34
C LEU A 55 -3.40 -9.16 -22.06
N LEU A 56 -2.41 -8.67 -21.33
CA LEU A 56 -1.37 -7.76 -21.85
C LEU A 56 0.06 -8.24 -21.57
N GLY A 57 0.23 -9.48 -21.11
CA GLY A 57 1.54 -10.03 -20.75
C GLY A 57 2.17 -9.31 -19.55
N PHE A 58 3.47 -9.05 -19.65
CA PHE A 58 4.21 -8.36 -18.59
C PHE A 58 3.66 -6.97 -18.27
N LEU A 59 3.29 -6.17 -19.29
CA LEU A 59 2.68 -4.86 -19.07
C LEU A 59 1.39 -4.96 -18.26
N GLY A 60 0.60 -6.01 -18.51
CA GLY A 60 -0.62 -6.27 -17.77
C GLY A 60 -0.38 -6.52 -16.28
N THR A 61 0.73 -7.14 -15.88
CA THR A 61 1.05 -7.33 -14.45
C THR A 61 1.37 -6.02 -13.72
N ILE A 62 2.03 -5.07 -14.39
CA ILE A 62 2.38 -3.76 -13.82
C ILE A 62 1.10 -2.95 -13.55
N PHE A 63 0.19 -2.94 -14.52
CA PHE A 63 -1.04 -2.14 -14.44
C PHE A 63 -2.23 -2.87 -13.81
N ALA A 64 -2.16 -4.19 -13.61
CA ALA A 64 -3.26 -5.01 -13.07
C ALA A 64 -3.79 -4.46 -11.74
N VAL A 65 -2.89 -4.25 -10.78
CA VAL A 65 -3.25 -3.84 -9.42
C VAL A 65 -3.93 -2.46 -9.39
N PRO A 66 -3.35 -1.38 -9.96
CA PRO A 66 -3.97 -0.07 -9.90
C PRO A 66 -5.32 -0.03 -10.65
N VAL A 67 -5.42 -0.67 -11.83
CA VAL A 67 -6.69 -0.70 -12.58
C VAL A 67 -7.77 -1.45 -11.81
N PHE A 68 -7.44 -2.62 -11.27
CA PHE A 68 -8.38 -3.42 -10.50
C PHE A 68 -8.80 -2.71 -9.20
N ALA A 69 -7.88 -2.03 -8.52
CA ALA A 69 -8.17 -1.25 -7.33
C ALA A 69 -9.23 -0.16 -7.59
N ILE A 70 -9.11 0.57 -8.69
CA ILE A 70 -10.07 1.61 -9.08
C ILE A 70 -11.46 1.00 -9.33
N VAL A 71 -11.52 -0.09 -10.09
CA VAL A 71 -12.77 -0.79 -10.41
C VAL A 71 -13.44 -1.34 -9.15
N TYR A 72 -12.65 -1.97 -8.27
CA TYR A 72 -13.13 -2.54 -7.01
C TYR A 72 -13.70 -1.47 -6.08
N GLU A 73 -13.01 -0.34 -5.90
CA GLU A 73 -13.48 0.74 -5.04
C GLU A 73 -14.79 1.34 -5.56
N PHE A 74 -14.89 1.55 -6.87
CA PHE A 74 -16.11 2.06 -7.49
C PHE A 74 -17.30 1.11 -7.32
N LEU A 75 -17.09 -0.20 -7.52
CA LEU A 75 -18.12 -1.23 -7.31
C LEU A 75 -18.54 -1.32 -5.84
N LYS A 76 -17.58 -1.24 -4.93
CA LYS A 76 -17.83 -1.28 -3.48
C LYS A 76 -18.68 -0.10 -3.05
N GLU A 77 -18.31 1.11 -3.45
CA GLU A 77 -19.06 2.34 -3.16
C GLU A 77 -20.49 2.26 -3.74
N TYR A 78 -20.62 1.77 -4.98
CA TYR A 78 -21.93 1.61 -5.62
C TYR A 78 -22.83 0.61 -4.86
N LEU A 79 -22.28 -0.53 -4.44
CA LEU A 79 -23.04 -1.57 -3.71
C LEU A 79 -23.39 -1.16 -2.28
N GLU A 80 -22.47 -0.47 -1.59
CA GLU A 80 -22.72 0.06 -0.24
C GLU A 80 -23.88 1.06 -0.26
N LYS A 81 -23.89 1.99 -1.22
CA LYS A 81 -24.99 2.94 -1.39
C LYS A 81 -26.34 2.27 -1.63
N ARG A 82 -26.39 1.20 -2.43
CA ARG A 82 -27.62 0.43 -2.67
C ARG A 82 -28.10 -0.31 -1.42
N ARG A 83 -27.18 -0.80 -0.60
CA ARG A 83 -27.53 -1.48 0.66
C ARG A 83 -28.19 -0.51 1.64
N GLU A 84 -27.71 0.73 1.71
CA GLU A 84 -28.29 1.77 2.56
C GLU A 84 -29.72 2.16 2.14
N GLU A 85 -29.98 2.26 0.82
CA GLU A 85 -31.32 2.53 0.27
C GLU A 85 -32.32 1.41 0.61
N ALA A 86 -31.89 0.14 0.55
CA ALA A 86 -32.75 -1.01 0.85
C ALA A 86 -33.11 -1.11 2.34
N VAL A 87 -32.22 -0.68 3.24
CA VAL A 87 -32.42 -0.75 4.71
C VAL A 87 -33.31 0.39 5.23
N GLN A 88 -33.42 1.52 4.53
CA GLN A 88 -34.32 2.63 4.93
C GLN A 88 -35.79 2.43 4.52
N THR A 89 -36.08 1.38 3.74
CA THR A 89 -37.44 1.09 3.25
C THR A 89 -38.17 0.03 4.08
N GLU A 90 -37.52 -0.51 5.14
CA GLU A 90 -38.15 -1.33 6.21
C GLU A 90 -38.40 -0.48 7.46
#